data_AF-A0A3D0U2E5-F1
#
_entry.id   AF-A0A3D0U2E5-F1
#
_cell.length_a   1.000
_cell.length_b   1.000
_cell.length_c   1.000
_cell.angle_alpha   90.00
_cell.angle_beta   90.00
_cell.angle_gamma   90.00
#
_symmetry.space_group_name_H-M   'P 1'
#
loop_
_entity.id
_entity.type
_entity.pdbx_description
1 polymer ?
#
loop_
_entity_poly.entity_id
_entity_poly.type
_entity_poly.pdbx_seq_one_letter_code
_entity_poly.pdbx_strand_id
1 'polypeptide(L)' 'MSIDLSQFHQVFFEESFEGLQVMESSLLDLDCENVDSETINSIFRAAHSIKGS' A
#
# COMPACT_ATOMS: atom_id res chain seq x y z
N MET A 1 -24.70 -20.13 4.49
CA MET A 1 -23.81 -19.50 5.48
C MET A 1 -23.19 -18.30 4.77
N SER A 2 -23.62 -17.08 5.07
CA SER A 2 -22.99 -15.87 4.51
C SER A 2 -21.69 -15.65 5.26
N ILE A 3 -20.60 -15.44 4.53
CA ILE A 3 -19.35 -14.97 5.15
C ILE A 3 -19.62 -13.56 5.66
N ASP A 4 -19.42 -13.34 6.96
CA ASP A 4 -19.44 -12.00 7.54
C ASP A 4 -18.12 -11.31 7.18
N LEU A 5 -18.19 -10.31 6.30
CA LEU A 5 -17.02 -9.58 5.84
C LEU A 5 -16.45 -8.63 6.89
N SER A 6 -17.24 -8.29 7.93
CA SER A 6 -16.80 -7.37 8.97
C SER A 6 -15.61 -7.88 9.78
N GLN A 7 -15.42 -9.20 9.84
CA GLN A 7 -14.27 -9.83 10.50
C GLN A 7 -12.94 -9.61 9.76
N PHE A 8 -12.99 -9.27 8.46
CA PHE A 8 -11.79 -9.00 7.66
C PHE A 8 -11.47 -7.51 7.58
N HIS A 9 -12.42 -6.63 7.88
CA HIS A 9 -12.22 -5.17 7.82
C HIS A 9 -11.08 -4.72 8.73
N GLN A 10 -10.95 -5.31 9.93
CA GLN A 10 -9.88 -4.92 10.85
C GLN A 10 -8.49 -5.17 10.25
N VAL A 11 -8.28 -6.37 9.69
CA VAL A 11 -7.02 -6.73 9.03
C VAL A 11 -6.80 -5.88 7.78
N PHE A 12 -7.83 -5.69 6.96
CA PHE A 12 -7.77 -4.83 5.78
C PHE A 12 -7.31 -3.41 6.13
N PHE A 13 -7.89 -2.79 7.17
CA PHE A 13 -7.50 -1.44 7.57
C PHE A 13 -6.08 -1.39 8.12
N GLU A 14 -5.68 -2.36 8.94
CA GLU A 14 -4.33 -2.46 9.47
C GLU A 14 -3.29 -2.55 8.34
N GLU A 15 -3.46 -3.51 7.42
CA GLU A 15 -2.60 -3.66 6.24
C GLU A 15 -2.63 -2.41 5.34
N SER A 16 -3.79 -1.77 5.20
CA SER A 16 -3.91 -0.55 4.40
C SER A 16 -3.15 0.62 5.00
N PHE A 17 -3.17 0.79 6.32
CA PHE A 17 -2.40 1.84 6.99
C PHE A 17 -0.90 1.62 6.87
N GLU A 18 -0.43 0.37 7.00
CA GLU A 18 0.98 0.03 6.76
C GLU A 18 1.38 0.30 5.31
N GLY A 19 0.55 -0.12 4.35
CA GLY A 19 0.77 0.15 2.93
C GLY A 19 0.83 1.65 2.62
N LEU A 20 -0.05 2.46 3.23
CA LEU A 20 -0.03 3.92 3.08
C LEU A 20 1.23 4.55 3.66
N GLN A 21 1.73 4.09 4.81
CA GLN A 21 3.00 4.59 5.36
C GLN A 21 4.18 4.31 4.42
N VAL A 22 4.26 3.11 3.85
CA VAL A 22 5.30 2.76 2.87
C VAL A 22 5.17 3.60 1.60
N MET A 23 3.94 3.84 1.14
CA MET A 23 3.69 4.66 -0.03
C MET A 23 4.10 6.12 0.21
N GLU A 24 3.74 6.69 1.36
CA GLU A 24 4.08 8.06 1.73
C GLU A 24 5.60 8.25 1.80
N SER A 25 6.33 7.38 2.50
CA SER A 25 7.79 7.50 2.59
C SER A 25 8.45 7.37 1.21
N SER A 26 8.02 6.39 0.41
CA SER A 26 8.55 6.19 -0.95
C SER A 26 8.26 7.39 -1.87
N LEU A 27 7.10 8.04 -1.71
CA LEU A 27 6.77 9.26 -2.46
C LEU A 27 7.62 10.45 -2.04
N LEU A 28 7.95 10.58 -0.75
CA LEU A 28 8.84 11.63 -0.24
C LEU A 28 10.29 11.43 -0.70
N ASP A 29 10.73 10.18 -0.84
CA ASP A 29 12.06 9.81 -1.31
C ASP A 29 12.20 9.84 -2.85
N LEU A 30 11.10 10.03 -3.59
CA LEU A 30 11.09 10.01 -5.04
C LEU A 30 11.77 11.26 -5.63
N ASP A 31 12.89 11.03 -6.32
CA ASP A 31 13.52 12.04 -7.16
C ASP A 31 12.96 11.97 -8.60
N CYS A 32 12.27 13.03 -9.03
CA CYS A 32 11.67 13.11 -10.37
C CYS A 32 12.70 13.33 -11.49
N GLU A 33 13.89 13.85 -11.19
CA GLU A 33 14.96 14.04 -12.18
C GLU A 33 15.80 12.77 -12.35
N ASN A 34 15.85 11.94 -11.30
CA ASN A 34 16.56 10.65 -11.31
C ASN A 34 15.75 9.56 -10.59
N VAL A 35 14.74 9.07 -11.28
CA VAL A 35 13.80 8.09 -10.75
C VAL A 35 14.49 6.74 -10.48
N ASP A 36 14.53 6.34 -9.21
CA ASP A 36 14.88 4.97 -8.83
C ASP A 36 13.72 4.01 -9.09
N SER A 37 14.02 2.88 -9.73
CA SER A 37 13.03 1.86 -10.07
C SER A 37 12.48 1.16 -8.83
N GLU A 38 13.29 0.99 -7.78
CA GLU A 38 12.82 0.34 -6.56
C GLU A 38 11.85 1.23 -5.78
N THR A 39 12.08 2.55 -5.74
CA THR A 39 11.13 3.53 -5.16
C THR A 39 9.77 3.47 -5.86
N ILE A 40 9.74 3.50 -7.21
CA ILE A 40 8.47 3.38 -7.95
C ILE A 40 7.81 2.03 -7.73
N ASN A 41 8.57 0.94 -7.76
CA ASN A 41 8.03 -0.40 -7.53
C ASN A 41 7.43 -0.53 -6.12
N SER A 42 8.05 0.10 -5.12
CA SER A 42 7.55 0.13 -3.74
C SER A 42 6.19 0.84 -3.65
N ILE A 43 6.06 2.02 -4.26
CA ILE A 43 4.79 2.76 -4.38
C ILE A 43 3.72 1.90 -5.07
N PHE A 44 4.08 1.28 -6.20
CA PHE A 44 3.16 0.45 -6.97
C PHE A 44 2.67 -0.76 -6.16
N ARG A 45 3.57 -1.47 -5.47
CA ARG A 45 3.22 -2.64 -4.65
C ARG A 45 2.30 -2.25 -3.50
N ALA A 46 2.59 -1.16 -2.79
CA ALA A 46 1.72 -0.66 -1.72
C ALA A 46 0.30 -0.37 -2.25
N ALA A 47 0.18 0.36 -3.37
CA ALA A 47 -1.11 0.64 -3.99
C ALA A 47 -1.84 -0.62 -4.45
N HIS A 48 -1.09 -1.57 -5.03
CA HIS A 48 -1.66 -2.81 -5.53
C HIS A 48 -2.18 -3.71 -4.41
N SER A 49 -1.47 -3.80 -3.29
CA SER A 49 -1.90 -4.56 -2.11
C SER A 49 -3.18 -3.96 -1.52
N ILE A 50 -3.25 -2.65 -1.30
CA ILE A 50 -4.45 -1.97 -0.78
C ILE A 50 -5.67 -2.19 -1.68
N LYS A 51 -5.47 -2.23 -3.00
CA LYS A 51 -6.54 -2.51 -3.97
C LYS A 51 -7.00 -3.97 -3.93
N GLY A 52 -6.13 -4.90 -3.52
CA GLY A 52 -6.36 -6.34 -3.57
C GLY A 52 -6.85 -6.95 -2.26
N SER A 53 -6.49 -6.35 -1.12
CA SER A 53 -7.04 -6.65 0.21
C SER A 53 -8.52 -6.27 0.28
#